data_AF-A0A6B1DYX9-F1
#
_entry.id   AF-A0A6B1DYX9-F1
#
_cell.length_a   1.000
_cell.length_b   1.000
_cell.length_c   1.000
_cell.angle_alpha   90.00
_cell.angle_beta   90.00
_cell.angle_gamma   90.00
#
_symmetry.space_group_name_H-M   'P 1'
#
loop_
_entity.id
_entity.type
_entity.pdbx_description
1 polymer ?
#
loop_
_entity_poly.entity_id
_entity_poly.type
_entity_poly.pdbx_seq_one_letter_code
_entity_poly.pdbx_strand_id
1 'polypeptide(L)'
;MSLELAAEVDPYHHRCQSCYEAWAARKEAEEWRLWEEYQADRQAELRDGLLSDKAKPTRARKEWTCELCRGKINPGETYQRVSVYMSGNYPDRYPVCSTCRPTEQEQGQSMKGAHPVG
;
A
#
# COMPACT_ATOMS: atom_id res chain seq x y z
N MET A 1 -37.37 10.39 -32.07
CA MET A 1 -36.37 10.52 -31.00
C MET A 1 -36.51 9.29 -30.12
N SER A 2 -35.72 8.25 -30.40
CA SER A 2 -35.75 7.00 -29.63
C SER A 2 -34.73 7.12 -28.52
N LEU A 3 -35.22 7.27 -27.28
CA LEU A 3 -34.41 7.10 -26.08
C LEU A 3 -34.11 5.61 -25.96
N GLU A 4 -32.92 5.22 -26.39
CA GLU A 4 -32.38 3.89 -26.12
C GLU A 4 -32.29 3.73 -24.60
N LEU A 5 -33.17 2.88 -24.06
CA LEU A 5 -33.08 2.40 -22.68
C LEU A 5 -31.70 1.77 -22.52
N ALA A 6 -30.82 2.44 -21.77
CA ALA A 6 -29.67 1.80 -21.20
C ALA A 6 -30.20 0.62 -20.37
N ALA A 7 -29.93 -0.60 -20.84
CA ALA A 7 -30.19 -1.79 -20.08
C ALA A 7 -29.34 -1.71 -18.81
N GLU A 8 -29.95 -1.31 -17.69
CA GLU A 8 -29.41 -1.51 -16.37
C GLU A 8 -29.20 -3.02 -16.21
N VAL A 9 -27.95 -3.45 -16.36
CA VAL A 9 -27.55 -4.84 -16.14
C VAL A 9 -27.71 -5.09 -14.64
N ASP A 10 -28.81 -5.76 -14.28
CA ASP A 10 -29.04 -6.30 -12.95
C ASP A 10 -27.83 -7.16 -12.53
N PRO A 11 -27.10 -6.78 -11.46
CA PRO A 11 -25.90 -7.49 -11.03
C PRO A 11 -26.21 -8.91 -10.49
N TYR A 12 -27.48 -9.32 -10.41
CA TYR A 12 -27.89 -10.63 -9.91
C TYR A 12 -28.55 -11.52 -10.97
N HIS A 13 -28.66 -11.08 -12.23
CA HIS A 13 -29.32 -11.87 -13.28
C HIS A 13 -28.36 -12.80 -14.04
N HIS A 14 -27.58 -13.61 -13.30
CA HIS A 14 -26.71 -14.64 -13.90
C HIS A 14 -27.53 -15.88 -14.25
N ARG A 15 -28.31 -15.81 -15.34
CA ARG A 15 -29.12 -16.96 -15.81
C ARG A 15 -28.28 -18.14 -16.35
N CYS A 16 -26.96 -17.99 -16.48
CA CYS A 16 -26.06 -19.04 -16.97
C CYS A 16 -24.83 -19.18 -16.07
N GLN A 17 -24.39 -20.42 -15.79
CA GLN A 17 -23.24 -20.71 -14.92
C GLN A 17 -21.96 -20.00 -15.40
N SER A 18 -21.70 -20.01 -16.72
CA SER A 18 -20.55 -19.31 -17.29
C SER A 18 -20.63 -17.79 -17.14
N CYS A 19 -21.84 -17.22 -17.07
CA CYS A 19 -22.06 -15.80 -16.82
C CYS A 19 -21.68 -15.44 -15.38
N TYR A 20 -22.01 -16.32 -14.42
CA TYR A 20 -21.64 -16.16 -13.00
C TYR A 20 -20.12 -16.31 -12.80
N GLU A 21 -19.51 -17.34 -13.41
CA GLU A 21 -18.06 -17.57 -13.33
C GLU A 21 -17.28 -16.39 -13.92
N ALA A 22 -17.72 -15.85 -15.06
CA ALA A 22 -17.10 -14.66 -15.66
C ALA A 22 -17.24 -13.40 -14.79
N TRP A 23 -18.38 -13.23 -14.12
CA TRP A 23 -18.56 -12.12 -13.17
C TRP A 23 -17.70 -12.28 -11.92
N ALA A 24 -17.67 -13.48 -11.33
CA ALA A 24 -16.88 -13.79 -10.14
C ALA A 24 -15.38 -13.56 -10.39
N ALA A 25 -14.86 -14.02 -11.55
CA ALA A 25 -13.47 -13.78 -11.94
C ALA A 25 -13.15 -12.28 -12.08
N ARG A 26 -14.08 -11.48 -12.60
CA ARG A 26 -13.92 -10.01 -12.68
C ARG A 26 -13.91 -9.36 -11.30
N LYS A 27 -14.75 -9.82 -10.37
CA LYS A 27 -14.78 -9.32 -8.99
C LYS A 27 -13.49 -9.65 -8.25
N GLU A 28 -13.00 -10.89 -8.36
CA GLU A 28 -11.74 -11.30 -7.74
C GLU A 28 -10.55 -10.49 -8.29
N ALA A 29 -10.50 -10.25 -9.61
CA ALA A 29 -9.48 -9.41 -10.21
C ALA A 29 -9.55 -7.94 -9.73
N GLU A 30 -10.75 -7.40 -9.53
CA GLU A 30 -10.95 -6.06 -9.00
C GLU A 30 -10.48 -5.96 -7.54
N GLU A 31 -10.83 -6.94 -6.70
CA GLU A 31 -10.39 -7.01 -5.30
C GLU A 31 -8.87 -7.12 -5.19
N TRP A 32 -8.25 -7.94 -6.06
CA TRP A 32 -6.80 -8.05 -6.12
C TRP A 32 -6.13 -6.72 -6.48
N ARG A 33 -6.65 -6.02 -7.51
CA ARG A 33 -6.14 -4.71 -7.91
C ARG A 33 -6.23 -3.68 -6.77
N LEU A 34 -7.37 -3.63 -6.08
CA LEU A 34 -7.55 -2.71 -4.94
C LEU A 34 -6.59 -3.05 -3.79
N TRP A 35 -6.33 -4.34 -3.55
CA TRP A 35 -5.35 -4.76 -2.57
C TRP A 35 -3.92 -4.35 -2.96
N GLU A 36 -3.54 -4.49 -4.23
CA GLU A 36 -2.24 -4.04 -4.74
C GLU A 36 -2.06 -2.52 -4.58
N GLU A 37 -3.09 -1.73 -4.93
CA GLU A 37 -3.09 -0.27 -4.74
C GLU A 37 -2.93 0.09 -3.25
N TYR A 38 -3.69 -0.55 -2.36
CA TYR A 38 -3.56 -0.34 -0.92
C TYR A 38 -2.16 -0.69 -0.39
N GLN A 39 -1.54 -1.78 -0.87
CA GLN A 39 -0.16 -2.12 -0.48
C GLN A 39 0.85 -1.09 -0.99
N ALA A 40 0.65 -0.55 -2.19
CA ALA A 40 1.52 0.48 -2.76
C ALA A 40 1.47 1.77 -1.93
N ASP A 41 0.26 2.26 -1.63
CA ASP A 41 0.05 3.43 -0.76
C ASP A 41 0.64 3.20 0.62
N ARG A 42 0.43 1.99 1.16
CA ARG A 42 0.98 1.60 2.46
C ARG A 42 2.51 1.67 2.48
N GLN A 43 3.17 1.21 1.42
CA GLN A 43 4.63 1.30 1.31
C GLN A 43 5.10 2.75 1.14
N ALA A 44 4.37 3.58 0.42
CA ALA A 44 4.70 5.00 0.24
C ALA A 44 4.68 5.77 1.57
N GLU A 45 3.60 5.60 2.35
CA GLU A 45 3.46 6.20 3.69
C GLU A 45 4.56 5.74 4.65
N LEU A 46 4.91 4.45 4.64
CA LEU A 46 6.01 3.92 5.46
C LEU A 46 7.36 4.54 5.09
N ARG A 47 7.59 4.81 3.80
CA ARG A 47 8.78 5.52 3.34
C ARG A 47 8.75 6.98 3.77
N ASP A 48 7.62 7.67 3.64
CA ASP A 48 7.50 9.08 4.06
C ASP A 48 7.75 9.24 5.57
N GLY A 49 7.11 8.43 6.40
CA GLY A 49 7.32 8.46 7.84
C GLY A 49 8.76 8.12 8.26
N LEU A 50 9.51 7.40 7.43
CA LEU A 50 10.92 7.08 7.63
C LEU A 50 11.84 8.24 7.27
N LEU A 51 11.44 9.04 6.27
CA LEU A 51 12.09 10.30 5.90
C LEU A 51 11.81 11.43 6.90
N SER A 52 10.73 11.33 7.67
CA SER A 52 10.42 12.26 8.74
C SER A 52 11.50 12.27 9.84
N ASP A 53 11.90 13.45 10.31
CA ASP A 53 12.84 13.66 11.44
C ASP A 53 12.41 12.97 12.76
N LYS A 54 11.19 12.44 12.80
CA LYS A 54 10.62 11.71 13.94
C LYS A 54 11.04 10.24 13.99
N ALA A 55 11.64 9.69 12.94
CA ALA A 55 12.09 8.30 12.90
C ALA A 55 13.30 8.07 13.83
N LYS A 56 13.04 7.58 15.05
CA LYS A 56 14.11 7.36 16.05
C LYS A 56 14.71 5.96 15.91
N PRO A 57 16.05 5.84 15.85
CA PRO A 57 16.71 4.54 15.92
C PRO A 57 16.44 3.90 17.30
N THR A 58 16.13 2.62 17.29
CA THR A 58 15.78 1.82 18.45
C THR A 58 16.50 0.48 18.37
N ARG A 59 16.85 -0.11 19.51
CA ARG A 59 17.39 -1.47 19.58
C ARG A 59 16.27 -2.48 19.82
N ALA A 60 16.22 -3.53 18.99
CA ALA A 60 15.22 -4.58 19.10
C ALA A 60 15.43 -5.40 20.38
N ARG A 61 14.36 -5.56 21.17
CA ARG A 61 14.35 -6.41 22.39
C ARG A 61 13.82 -7.82 22.13
N LYS A 62 13.14 -8.01 21.00
CA LYS A 62 12.56 -9.26 20.52
C LYS A 62 12.63 -9.29 18.99
N GLU A 63 12.34 -10.43 18.38
CA GLU A 63 12.23 -10.55 16.93
C GLU A 63 11.07 -9.67 16.40
N TRP A 64 11.34 -8.94 15.32
CA TRP A 64 10.35 -8.19 14.55
C TRP A 64 10.50 -8.53 13.07
N THR A 65 9.47 -8.19 12.29
CA THR A 65 9.53 -8.24 10.82
C THR A 65 9.55 -6.81 10.32
N CYS A 66 10.50 -6.48 9.44
CA CYS A 66 10.55 -5.19 8.75
C CYS A 66 9.32 -5.02 7.88
N GLU A 67 8.57 -3.93 8.04
CA GLU A 67 7.33 -3.74 7.28
C GLU A 67 7.59 -3.42 5.80
N LEU A 68 8.78 -2.92 5.43
CA LEU A 68 9.14 -2.61 4.04
C LEU A 68 9.64 -3.84 3.26
N CYS A 69 10.61 -4.59 3.79
CA CYS A 69 11.24 -5.70 3.07
C CYS A 69 10.83 -7.09 3.55
N ARG A 70 9.97 -7.18 4.57
CA ARG A 70 9.59 -8.44 5.25
C ARG A 70 10.78 -9.23 5.84
N GLY A 71 11.97 -8.63 5.89
CA GLY A 71 13.15 -9.20 6.52
C GLY A 71 13.01 -9.26 8.03
N LYS A 72 13.71 -10.22 8.66
CA LYS A 72 13.74 -10.35 10.12
C LYS A 72 14.63 -9.29 10.75
N ILE A 73 14.21 -8.78 11.90
CA ILE A 73 14.96 -7.89 12.78
C ILE A 73 15.14 -8.64 14.10
N ASN A 74 16.36 -9.08 14.37
CA ASN A 74 16.70 -9.90 15.53
C ASN A 74 16.90 -9.06 16.80
N PRO A 75 16.75 -9.64 18.00
CA PRO A 75 17.14 -8.98 19.24
C PRO A 75 18.58 -8.47 19.18
N GLY A 76 18.78 -7.23 19.60
CA GLY A 76 20.08 -6.56 19.57
C GLY A 76 20.37 -5.77 18.30
N GLU A 77 19.63 -5.99 17.21
CA GLU A 77 19.74 -5.20 15.97
C GLU A 77 19.07 -3.83 16.10
N THR A 78 19.56 -2.89 15.30
CA THR A 78 19.01 -1.54 15.22
C THR A 78 17.90 -1.49 14.17
N TYR A 79 16.79 -0.87 14.52
CA TYR A 79 15.66 -0.61 13.65
C TYR A 79 15.09 0.78 13.91
N GLN A 80 14.30 1.32 12.99
CA GLN A 80 13.58 2.57 13.17
C GLN A 80 12.10 2.30 13.39
N ARG A 81 11.47 3.12 14.24
CA ARG A 81 10.02 3.08 14.46
C ARG A 81 9.39 4.23 13.69
N VAL A 82 8.66 3.87 12.64
CA VAL A 82 7.98 4.82 11.76
C VAL A 82 6.53 4.98 12.19
N SER A 83 6.03 6.21 12.21
CA SER A 83 4.63 6.52 12.49
C SER A 83 3.92 6.94 11.20
N VAL A 84 2.83 6.26 10.85
CA VAL A 84 2.03 6.54 9.65
C VAL A 84 0.54 6.62 10.00
N TYR A 85 -0.24 7.38 9.23
CA TYR A 85 -1.65 7.65 9.50
C TYR A 85 -2.53 7.08 8.37
N MET A 86 -2.74 5.77 8.36
CA MET A 86 -3.42 5.09 7.25
C MET A 86 -4.94 5.01 7.38
N SER A 87 -5.49 5.08 8.60
CA SER A 87 -6.93 4.77 8.81
C SER A 87 -7.61 5.56 9.94
N GLY A 88 -6.98 6.62 10.46
CA GLY A 88 -7.59 7.47 11.50
C GLY A 88 -6.62 8.34 12.29
N ASN A 89 -7.16 9.03 13.31
CA ASN A 89 -6.50 10.08 14.09
C ASN A 89 -5.23 9.66 14.87
N TYR A 90 -4.93 8.35 14.96
CA TYR A 90 -3.77 7.84 15.70
C TYR A 90 -2.74 7.19 14.77
N PRO A 91 -1.44 7.51 14.93
CA PRO A 91 -0.41 6.94 14.10
C PRO A 91 -0.10 5.51 14.52
N ASP A 92 -0.18 4.59 13.57
CA ASP A 92 0.35 3.24 13.74
C ASP A 92 1.89 3.28 13.68
N ARG A 93 2.53 2.43 14.48
CA ARG A 93 3.99 2.38 14.60
C ARG A 93 4.58 1.10 14.04
N TYR A 94 5.35 1.21 12.97
CA TYR A 94 5.92 0.06 12.27
C TYR A 94 7.44 -0.02 12.46
N PRO A 95 7.99 -1.22 12.69
CA PRO A 95 9.43 -1.45 12.69
C PRO A 95 9.96 -1.54 11.25
N VAL A 96 11.00 -0.76 10.96
CA VAL A 96 11.71 -0.79 9.68
C VAL A 96 13.19 -1.05 9.94
N CYS A 97 13.80 -2.02 9.25
CA CYS A 97 15.21 -2.34 9.44
C CYS A 97 16.12 -1.23 8.90
N SER A 98 17.34 -1.14 9.43
CA SER A 98 18.32 -0.13 9.02
C SER A 98 18.70 -0.20 7.53
N THR A 99 18.61 -1.38 6.91
CA THR A 99 18.92 -1.57 5.48
C THR A 99 17.88 -0.92 4.56
N CYS A 100 16.62 -0.81 5.01
CA CYS A 100 15.55 -0.19 4.22
C CYS A 100 15.52 1.34 4.34
N ARG A 101 16.52 1.94 4.99
CA ARG A 101 16.62 3.39 5.12
C ARG A 101 16.87 4.01 3.73
N PRO A 102 15.99 4.91 3.25
CA PRO A 102 16.26 5.70 2.06
C PRO A 102 17.53 6.51 2.28
N THR A 103 18.39 6.57 1.28
CA THR A 103 19.51 7.53 1.33
C THR A 103 18.95 8.95 1.13
N GLU A 104 19.58 9.96 1.73
CA GLU A 104 19.15 11.37 1.60
C GLU A 104 19.01 11.82 0.12
N GLN A 105 19.62 11.12 -0.84
CA GLN A 105 19.46 11.39 -2.27
C GLN A 105 18.02 11.17 -2.79
N GLU A 106 17.21 10.31 -2.19
CA GLU A 106 15.82 10.10 -2.60
C GLU A 106 14.89 11.24 -2.14
N GLN A 107 15.30 12.04 -1.15
CA GLN A 107 14.53 13.19 -0.64
C GLN A 107 14.42 14.35 -1.66
N GLY A 108 15.33 14.41 -2.64
CA GLY A 108 15.37 15.51 -3.62
C GLY A 108 14.53 15.30 -4.89
N GLN A 109 14.01 14.08 -5.13
CA GLN A 109 13.32 13.77 -6.40
C GLN A 109 11.80 13.70 -6.29
N SER A 110 11.21 13.59 -5.09
CA SER A 110 9.76 13.47 -4.89
C SER A 110 8.98 14.79 -4.89
N MET A 111 9.48 15.83 -5.60
CA MET A 111 8.79 17.13 -5.74
C MET A 111 8.70 17.61 -7.19
N LYS A 112 9.18 16.85 -8.19
CA LYS A 112 9.03 17.22 -9.59
C LYS A 112 8.06 16.28 -10.28
N GLY A 113 6.81 16.71 -10.31
CA GLY A 113 5.73 16.06 -11.05
C GLY A 113 6.17 15.75 -12.48
N ALA A 114 6.01 14.48 -12.86
CA ALA A 114 6.03 14.07 -14.24
C ALA A 114 4.57 13.98 -14.72
N HIS A 115 4.08 15.09 -15.28
CA HIS A 115 3.00 15.02 -16.25
C HIS A 115 3.57 14.37 -17.52
N PRO A 116 2.95 13.32 -18.09
CA PRO A 116 3.28 12.89 -19.42
C PRO A 116 2.65 13.88 -20.41
N VAL A 117 3.49 14.62 -21.13
CA VAL A 117 3.15 15.24 -22.41
C VAL A 117 4.06 14.61 -23.44
N GLY A 118 3.48 13.94 -24.43
CA GLY A 118 4.20 13.35 -25.56
C GLY A 118 3.49 12.13 -26.11
#